data_AF-A0A2G6N0V8-F1
#
_entry.id   AF-A0A2G6N0V8-F1
#
_cell.length_a   1.000
_cell.length_b   1.000
_cell.length_c   1.000
_cell.angle_alpha   90.00
_cell.angle_beta   90.00
_cell.angle_gamma   90.00
#
_symmetry.space_group_name_H-M   'P 1'
#
loop_
_entity.id
_entity.type
_entity.pdbx_description
1 polymer ?
#
loop_
_entity_poly.entity_id
_entity_poly.type
_entity_poly.pdbx_seq_one_letter_code
_entity_poly.pdbx_strand_id
1 'polypeptide(L)'
;MCDAACQLPDCLHLLRLSQLGLENIVAPMGTALTEAQCRLIKRFVPRVVFLYDGDSAGIAAADKGVPIALAEGLQVAVAQLPEGEDPDSYVGEHGIDGLREIVDKAIPGFEHLVLNSVLPRTGARKGTQDAVVAARELAPVLASISDRAERNLYIRKLADILGLDERALVPLLADGPRRRSRVRATNPTAPHASGAASPRIASTPPPSSELNLLKLLLLVPEACAVYMAHDVGALLTHDGAREAADALAGRVEAEEKIDIASFIADVRDPGLKSVLYRSMADAPEFGDEWAETFAQLETTLKSGRLRREIQDLKLELRRAYLQRDDDEAGRLQIRNVQLQKQLQALKSSRG
;
A
#
# COMPACT_ATOMS: atom_id res chain seq x y z
N MET A 1 0.52 36.85 5.86
CA MET A 1 1.06 36.13 4.68
C MET A 1 0.82 34.66 4.93
N CYS A 2 -0.27 34.14 4.37
CA CYS A 2 -0.75 32.77 4.59
C CYS A 2 -0.12 31.86 3.53
N ASP A 3 1.16 31.52 3.70
CA ASP A 3 1.91 30.80 2.67
C ASP A 3 1.92 29.28 2.88
N ALA A 4 1.36 28.77 3.98
CA ALA A 4 1.30 27.34 4.28
C ALA A 4 -0.04 26.95 4.90
N ALA A 5 -0.74 25.99 4.28
CA ALA A 5 -1.81 25.25 4.95
C ALA A 5 -1.22 24.04 5.69
N CYS A 6 -1.63 23.82 6.93
CA CYS A 6 -1.25 22.64 7.70
C CYS A 6 -2.31 21.56 7.53
N GLN A 7 -1.96 20.39 6.99
CA GLN A 7 -2.86 19.24 6.91
C GLN A 7 -2.66 18.34 8.13
N LEU A 8 -3.76 18.06 8.85
CA LEU A 8 -3.80 17.20 10.03
C LEU A 8 -4.38 15.80 9.75
N PRO A 9 -4.18 14.83 10.65
CA PRO A 9 -4.78 13.50 10.52
C PRO A 9 -6.30 13.51 10.73
N ASP A 10 -6.83 14.38 11.60
CA ASP A 10 -8.26 14.43 11.92
C ASP A 10 -8.81 15.83 12.26
N CYS A 11 -10.14 15.91 12.36
CA CYS A 11 -10.87 17.14 12.64
C CYS A 11 -10.77 17.58 14.12
N LEU A 12 -10.39 16.70 15.05
CA LEU A 12 -10.34 17.03 16.48
C LEU A 12 -9.11 17.90 16.75
N HIS A 13 -7.95 17.50 16.23
CA HIS A 13 -6.73 18.29 16.26
C HIS A 13 -6.93 19.66 15.59
N LEU A 14 -7.69 19.71 14.50
CA LEU A 14 -8.01 20.97 13.83
C LEU A 14 -8.73 21.96 14.75
N LEU A 15 -9.76 21.50 15.47
CA LEU A 15 -10.52 22.36 16.37
C LEU A 15 -9.67 22.89 17.52
N ARG A 16 -8.85 22.03 18.13
CA ARG A 16 -7.91 22.40 19.20
C ARG A 16 -6.91 23.44 18.75
N LEU A 17 -6.22 23.19 17.64
CA LEU A 17 -5.19 24.10 17.12
C LEU A 17 -5.76 25.43 16.63
N SER A 18 -6.99 25.40 16.08
CA SER A 18 -7.70 26.62 15.70
C SER A 18 -8.03 27.49 16.92
N GLN A 19 -8.45 26.90 18.05
CA GLN A 19 -8.68 27.63 19.31
C GLN A 19 -7.40 28.25 19.87
N LEU A 20 -6.24 27.67 19.57
CA LEU A 20 -4.93 28.16 19.98
C LEU A 20 -4.32 29.17 18.99
N GLY A 21 -5.10 29.62 18.00
CA GLY A 21 -4.73 30.72 17.09
C GLY A 21 -3.95 30.30 15.85
N LEU A 22 -3.98 29.01 15.46
CA LEU A 22 -3.54 28.60 14.13
C LEU A 22 -4.71 28.67 13.14
N GLU A 23 -4.64 29.63 12.21
CA GLU A 23 -5.75 29.94 11.31
C GLU A 23 -5.72 29.14 10.00
N ASN A 24 -4.53 28.75 9.52
CA ASN A 24 -4.34 28.09 8.22
C ASN A 24 -4.23 26.56 8.35
N ILE A 25 -5.25 25.94 8.93
CA ILE A 25 -5.29 24.49 9.19
C ILE A 25 -6.47 23.85 8.48
N VAL A 26 -6.24 22.70 7.86
CA VAL A 26 -7.26 21.85 7.27
C VAL A 26 -7.05 20.38 7.68
N ALA A 27 -8.13 19.62 7.77
CA ALA A 27 -8.07 18.20 8.08
C ALA A 27 -9.08 17.43 7.22
N PRO A 28 -8.73 16.24 6.69
CA PRO A 28 -9.69 15.36 6.07
C PRO A 28 -10.58 14.73 7.15
N MET A 29 -11.85 14.46 6.83
CA MET A 29 -12.79 13.80 7.74
C MET A 29 -12.56 12.28 7.81
N GLY A 30 -11.40 11.85 8.30
CA GLY A 30 -11.06 10.43 8.52
C GLY A 30 -10.84 9.62 7.24
N THR A 31 -10.51 10.30 6.13
CA THR A 31 -10.18 9.65 4.85
C THR A 31 -8.75 9.98 4.44
N ALA A 32 -8.13 9.06 3.68
CA ALA A 32 -6.86 9.36 3.04
C ALA A 32 -7.00 10.57 2.09
N LEU A 33 -5.95 11.37 2.01
CA LEU A 33 -5.88 12.52 1.12
C LEU A 33 -6.12 12.10 -0.33
N THR A 34 -6.93 12.87 -1.05
CA THR A 34 -7.31 12.61 -2.44
C THR A 34 -6.77 13.68 -3.40
N GLU A 35 -6.63 13.33 -4.67
CA GLU A 35 -6.28 14.27 -5.74
C GLU A 35 -7.23 15.48 -5.78
N ALA A 36 -8.54 15.24 -5.61
CA ALA A 36 -9.55 16.31 -5.62
C ALA A 36 -9.34 17.31 -4.48
N GLN A 37 -8.97 16.83 -3.29
CA GLN A 37 -8.63 17.68 -2.14
C GLN A 37 -7.33 18.46 -2.39
N CYS A 38 -6.30 17.83 -2.96
CA CYS A 38 -5.06 18.51 -3.34
C CYS A 38 -5.31 19.64 -4.35
N ARG A 39 -6.12 19.37 -5.39
CA ARG A 39 -6.53 20.40 -6.36
C ARG A 39 -7.28 21.54 -5.70
N LEU A 40 -8.14 21.25 -4.74
CA LEU A 40 -8.88 22.27 -4.00
C LEU A 40 -7.92 23.16 -3.19
N ILE A 41 -7.03 22.57 -2.40
CA ILE A 41 -6.03 23.28 -1.58
C ILE A 41 -5.15 24.17 -2.46
N LYS A 42 -4.69 23.64 -3.60
CA LYS A 42 -3.83 24.36 -4.56
C LYS A 42 -4.45 25.67 -5.08
N ARG A 43 -5.78 25.80 -5.09
CA ARG A 43 -6.47 27.04 -5.51
C ARG A 43 -6.34 28.17 -4.48
N PHE A 44 -6.06 27.83 -3.22
CA PHE A 44 -5.96 28.79 -2.12
C PHE A 44 -4.50 29.06 -1.74
N VAL A 45 -3.66 28.04 -1.71
CA VAL A 45 -2.26 28.16 -1.31
C VAL A 45 -1.33 27.38 -2.24
N PRO A 46 -0.13 27.92 -2.55
CA PRO A 46 0.86 27.23 -3.38
C PRO A 46 1.64 26.15 -2.61
N ARG A 47 1.73 26.29 -1.27
CA ARG A 47 2.48 25.41 -0.38
C ARG A 47 1.61 24.87 0.76
N VAL A 48 1.82 23.60 1.09
CA VAL A 48 1.17 22.89 2.18
C VAL A 48 2.25 22.21 3.03
N VAL A 49 2.04 22.19 4.35
CA VAL A 49 2.81 21.38 5.28
C VAL A 49 1.90 20.28 5.80
N PHE A 50 2.32 19.04 5.65
CA PHE A 50 1.63 17.94 6.29
C PHE A 50 2.20 17.76 7.69
N LEU A 51 1.33 17.89 8.69
CA LEU A 51 1.66 17.67 10.09
C LEU A 51 1.01 16.36 10.49
N TYR A 52 1.85 15.35 10.72
CA TYR A 52 1.40 14.04 11.16
C TYR A 52 1.97 13.71 12.53
N ASP A 53 1.23 12.83 13.21
CA ASP A 53 1.61 12.25 14.50
C ASP A 53 2.97 11.55 14.36
N GLY A 54 3.72 11.48 15.46
CA GLY A 54 5.05 10.86 15.49
C GLY A 54 5.04 9.33 15.40
N ASP A 55 3.90 8.72 15.07
CA ASP A 55 3.72 7.29 15.04
C ASP A 55 3.86 6.68 13.62
N SER A 56 3.84 5.35 13.56
CA SER A 56 3.93 4.64 12.28
C SER A 56 2.75 4.92 11.33
N ALA A 57 1.58 5.28 11.85
CA ALA A 57 0.40 5.59 11.06
C ALA A 57 0.51 6.96 10.38
N GLY A 58 1.05 7.95 11.09
CA GLY A 58 1.37 9.29 10.59
C GLY A 58 2.40 9.25 9.46
N ILE A 59 3.49 8.48 9.65
CA ILE A 59 4.48 8.25 8.59
C ILE A 59 3.83 7.60 7.36
N ALA A 60 3.03 6.55 7.56
CA ALA A 60 2.34 5.87 6.46
C ALA A 60 1.31 6.77 5.75
N ALA A 61 0.73 7.75 6.46
CA ALA A 61 -0.14 8.75 5.87
C ALA A 61 0.65 9.76 5.01
N ALA A 62 1.83 10.20 5.48
CA ALA A 62 2.74 11.05 4.72
C ALA A 62 3.21 10.38 3.42
N ASP A 63 3.61 9.12 3.50
CA ASP A 63 4.08 8.31 2.37
C ASP A 63 3.03 8.19 1.25
N LYS A 64 1.75 8.19 1.62
CA LYS A 64 0.63 8.13 0.68
C LYS A 64 0.23 9.52 0.18
N GLY A 65 0.23 10.52 1.04
CA GLY A 65 -0.22 11.87 0.72
C GLY A 65 0.76 12.63 -0.17
N VAL A 66 2.06 12.52 0.11
CA VAL A 66 3.11 13.28 -0.59
C VAL A 66 3.11 13.01 -2.10
N PRO A 67 3.08 11.75 -2.59
CA PRO A 67 3.02 11.48 -4.03
C PRO A 67 1.79 12.10 -4.73
N ILE A 68 0.64 12.12 -4.05
CA ILE A 68 -0.62 12.70 -4.58
C ILE A 68 -0.48 14.22 -4.69
N ALA A 69 0.06 14.87 -3.66
CA ALA A 69 0.28 16.32 -3.66
C ALA A 69 1.29 16.74 -4.75
N LEU A 70 2.40 16.00 -4.89
CA LEU A 70 3.41 16.24 -5.92
C LEU A 70 2.85 16.03 -7.34
N ALA A 71 2.03 14.99 -7.55
CA ALA A 71 1.39 14.73 -8.84
C ALA A 71 0.47 15.89 -9.28
N GLU A 72 -0.24 16.48 -8.32
CA GLU A 72 -1.10 17.65 -8.53
C GLU A 72 -0.31 18.97 -8.58
N GLY A 73 1.02 18.93 -8.43
CA GLY A 73 1.91 20.09 -8.49
C GLY A 73 1.73 21.06 -7.32
N LEU A 74 1.45 20.54 -6.14
CA LEU A 74 1.40 21.30 -4.88
C LEU A 74 2.78 21.23 -4.21
N GLN A 75 3.29 22.36 -3.69
CA GLN A 75 4.54 22.35 -2.95
C GLN A 75 4.29 21.77 -1.56
N VAL A 76 4.68 20.52 -1.35
CA VAL A 76 4.45 19.81 -0.09
C VAL A 76 5.72 19.74 0.75
N ALA A 77 5.59 20.01 2.04
CA ALA A 77 6.57 19.71 3.07
C ALA A 77 5.94 18.82 4.15
N VAL A 78 6.77 18.11 4.92
CA VAL A 78 6.33 17.22 6.01
C VAL A 78 6.99 17.69 7.31
N ALA A 79 6.13 17.99 8.27
CA ALA A 79 6.46 18.22 9.67
C ALA A 79 6.08 16.96 10.45
N GLN A 80 7.07 16.33 11.07
CA GLN A 80 6.86 15.14 11.88
C GLN A 80 7.05 15.50 13.35
N LEU A 81 6.08 15.11 14.18
CA LEU A 81 6.16 15.26 15.62
C LEU A 81 7.10 14.20 16.24
N PRO A 82 7.61 14.44 17.47
CA PRO A 82 8.36 13.43 18.22
C PRO A 82 7.56 12.12 18.39
N GLU A 83 8.27 11.01 18.55
CA GLU A 83 7.65 9.70 18.69
C GLU A 83 6.67 9.67 19.88
N GLY A 84 5.45 9.22 19.62
CA GLY A 84 4.37 9.15 20.63
C GLY A 84 3.63 10.46 20.87
N GLU A 85 4.02 11.56 20.21
CA GLU A 85 3.32 12.85 20.30
C GLU A 85 2.29 13.03 19.19
N ASP A 86 1.15 13.60 19.56
CA ASP A 86 0.15 14.14 18.65
C ASP A 86 0.13 15.68 18.73
N PRO A 87 -0.54 16.39 17.81
CA PRO A 87 -0.55 17.84 17.81
C PRO A 87 -1.18 18.48 19.07
N ASP A 88 -2.09 17.80 19.78
CA ASP A 88 -2.72 18.30 21.01
C ASP A 88 -1.77 18.13 22.21
N SER A 89 -1.17 16.94 22.37
CA SER A 89 -0.19 16.64 23.42
C SER A 89 1.05 17.51 23.29
N TYR A 90 1.57 17.64 22.06
CA TYR A 90 2.77 18.41 21.79
C TYR A 90 2.57 19.89 22.13
N VAL A 91 1.41 20.47 21.76
CA VAL A 91 1.09 21.86 22.10
C VAL A 91 0.77 22.04 23.58
N GLY A 92 0.22 21.01 24.23
CA GLY A 92 0.03 21.00 25.68
C GLY A 92 1.34 21.18 26.45
N GLU A 93 2.43 20.57 25.97
CA GLU A 93 3.74 20.64 26.62
C GLU A 93 4.62 21.80 26.12
N HIS A 94 4.66 22.05 24.81
CA HIS A 94 5.61 22.98 24.17
C HIS A 94 4.97 24.30 23.73
N GLY A 95 3.65 24.42 23.87
CA GLY A 95 2.88 25.58 23.41
C GLY A 95 2.77 25.67 21.88
N ILE A 96 1.98 26.64 21.44
CA ILE A 96 1.70 26.84 20.01
C ILE A 96 2.95 27.29 19.23
N ASP A 97 3.87 28.00 19.89
CA ASP A 97 5.10 28.48 19.27
C ASP A 97 6.08 27.32 19.03
N GLY A 98 6.14 26.32 19.92
CA GLY A 98 6.89 25.09 19.68
C GLY A 98 6.38 24.35 18.43
N LEU A 99 5.07 24.26 18.26
CA LEU A 99 4.49 23.63 17.07
C LEU A 99 4.81 24.41 15.78
N ARG A 100 4.80 25.74 15.85
CA ARG A 100 5.22 26.61 14.73
C ARG A 100 6.67 26.35 14.35
N GLU A 101 7.57 26.20 15.32
CA GLU A 101 8.97 25.86 15.02
C GLU A 101 9.12 24.52 14.32
N ILE A 102 8.33 23.50 14.68
CA ILE A 102 8.33 22.21 13.99
C ILE A 102 7.85 22.38 12.54
N VAL A 103 6.76 23.13 12.34
CA VAL A 103 6.21 23.41 11.00
C VAL A 103 7.21 24.20 10.14
N ASP A 104 7.95 25.14 10.74
CA ASP A 104 8.98 25.93 10.05
C ASP A 104 10.20 25.08 9.66
N LYS A 105 10.52 24.05 10.46
CA LYS A 105 11.58 23.07 10.19
C LYS A 105 11.11 21.90 9.31
N ALA A 106 9.88 21.96 8.78
CA ALA A 106 9.34 20.91 7.92
C ALA A 106 10.26 20.62 6.72
N ILE A 107 10.52 19.34 6.48
CA ILE A 107 11.38 18.91 5.37
C ILE A 107 10.57 18.82 4.07
N PRO A 108 11.15 19.13 2.91
CA PRO A 108 10.45 18.98 1.63
C PRO A 108 9.91 17.57 1.44
N GLY A 109 8.67 17.44 0.95
CA GLY A 109 7.97 16.15 0.93
C GLY A 109 8.66 15.09 0.07
N PHE A 110 9.24 15.48 -1.07
CA PHE A 110 10.03 14.56 -1.87
C PHE A 110 11.24 14.03 -1.09
N GLU A 111 11.94 14.89 -0.34
CA GLU A 111 13.10 14.50 0.46
C GLU A 111 12.70 13.60 1.62
N HIS A 112 11.57 13.88 2.29
CA HIS A 112 10.96 12.98 3.27
C HIS A 112 10.74 11.58 2.69
N LEU A 113 10.10 11.49 1.51
CA LEU A 113 9.81 10.22 0.86
C LEU A 113 11.08 9.42 0.54
N VAL A 114 12.15 10.09 0.09
CA VAL A 114 13.43 9.40 -0.16
C VAL A 114 14.07 8.94 1.15
N LEU A 115 14.30 9.86 2.07
CA LEU A 115 15.14 9.65 3.25
C LEU A 115 14.48 8.79 4.32
N ASN A 116 13.18 8.99 4.56
CA ASN A 116 12.48 8.37 5.69
C ASN A 116 11.66 7.15 5.26
N SER A 117 11.32 7.03 3.98
CA SER A 117 10.43 5.97 3.48
C SER A 117 11.13 4.97 2.58
N VAL A 118 11.85 5.44 1.54
CA VAL A 118 12.43 4.53 0.52
C VAL A 118 13.79 4.00 0.93
N LEU A 119 14.73 4.84 1.40
CA LEU A 119 16.06 4.38 1.79
C LEU A 119 16.02 3.35 2.94
N PRO A 120 15.24 3.53 4.03
CA PRO A 120 15.21 2.55 5.13
C PRO A 120 14.63 1.20 4.70
N ARG A 121 13.58 1.19 3.86
CA ARG A 121 12.96 -0.05 3.36
C ARG A 121 13.85 -0.82 2.38
N THR A 122 14.62 -0.11 1.56
CA THR A 122 15.51 -0.72 0.55
C THR A 122 16.90 -1.03 1.10
N GLY A 123 17.27 -0.48 2.26
CA GLY A 123 18.64 -0.53 2.78
C GLY A 123 19.63 0.26 1.92
N ALA A 124 19.13 1.11 1.02
CA ALA A 124 19.93 1.76 0.01
C ALA A 124 20.97 2.72 0.60
N ARG A 125 22.20 2.60 0.08
CA ARG A 125 23.31 3.48 0.42
C ARG A 125 23.82 4.16 -0.84
N LYS A 126 24.47 5.30 -0.66
CA LYS A 126 24.98 6.10 -1.77
C LYS A 126 25.88 5.28 -2.69
N GLY A 127 25.56 5.23 -3.98
CA GLY A 127 26.34 4.54 -5.01
C GLY A 127 26.23 3.01 -5.06
N THR A 128 25.27 2.40 -4.34
CA THR A 128 25.10 0.94 -4.32
C THR A 128 24.06 0.43 -5.32
N GLN A 129 23.99 -0.90 -5.50
CA GLN A 129 22.93 -1.54 -6.29
C GLN A 129 21.53 -1.25 -5.71
N ASP A 130 21.41 -1.17 -4.38
CA ASP A 130 20.17 -0.84 -3.70
C ASP A 130 19.70 0.59 -4.00
N ALA A 131 20.63 1.51 -4.30
CA ALA A 131 20.28 2.84 -4.79
C ALA A 131 19.52 2.78 -6.13
N VAL A 132 19.86 1.82 -7.00
CA VAL A 132 19.12 1.58 -8.25
C VAL A 132 17.72 1.04 -7.97
N VAL A 133 17.56 0.22 -6.93
CA VAL A 133 16.25 -0.27 -6.48
C VAL A 133 15.40 0.88 -5.94
N ALA A 134 15.96 1.71 -5.06
CA ALA A 134 15.30 2.92 -4.55
C ALA A 134 14.87 3.88 -5.67
N ALA A 135 15.73 4.09 -6.67
CA ALA A 135 15.41 4.90 -7.84
C ALA A 135 14.22 4.35 -8.64
N ARG A 136 14.12 3.02 -8.78
CA ARG A 136 12.98 2.37 -9.47
C ARG A 136 11.69 2.49 -8.68
N GLU A 137 11.73 2.44 -7.35
CA GLU A 137 10.55 2.66 -6.50
C GLU A 137 10.01 4.09 -6.61
N LEU A 138 10.89 5.08 -6.78
CA LEU A 138 10.52 6.49 -6.91
C LEU A 138 10.15 6.90 -8.34
N ALA A 139 10.42 6.04 -9.34
CA ALA A 139 10.13 6.32 -10.74
C ALA A 139 8.65 6.63 -11.03
N PRO A 140 7.66 5.91 -10.47
CA PRO A 140 6.25 6.23 -10.66
C PRO A 140 5.87 7.60 -10.09
N VAL A 141 6.45 7.99 -8.95
CA VAL A 141 6.20 9.29 -8.31
C VAL A 141 6.77 10.41 -9.17
N LEU A 142 8.00 10.26 -9.67
CA LEU A 142 8.59 11.23 -10.60
C LEU A 142 7.80 11.31 -11.93
N ALA A 143 7.26 10.18 -12.40
CA ALA A 143 6.48 10.14 -13.63
C ALA A 143 5.12 10.83 -13.52
N SER A 144 4.50 10.87 -12.33
CA SER A 144 3.20 11.51 -12.09
C SER A 144 3.30 13.05 -12.04
N ILE A 145 4.47 13.61 -11.75
CA ILE A 145 4.70 15.07 -11.73
C ILE A 145 4.61 15.62 -13.15
N SER A 146 3.54 16.36 -13.44
CA SER A 146 3.22 16.81 -14.81
C SER A 146 4.20 17.86 -15.35
N ASP A 147 4.72 18.73 -14.49
CA ASP A 147 5.69 19.77 -14.87
C ASP A 147 7.07 19.14 -15.12
N ARG A 148 7.61 19.36 -16.34
CA ARG A 148 8.91 18.78 -16.74
C ARG A 148 10.09 19.42 -16.04
N ALA A 149 10.04 20.72 -15.76
CA ALA A 149 11.12 21.43 -15.09
C ALA A 149 11.19 20.99 -13.62
N GLU A 150 10.03 20.89 -12.96
CA GLU A 150 9.93 20.39 -11.59
C GLU A 150 10.36 18.92 -11.50
N ARG A 151 9.91 18.07 -12.44
CA ARG A 151 10.36 16.67 -12.52
C ARG A 151 11.87 16.56 -12.65
N ASN A 152 12.49 17.35 -13.54
CA ASN A 152 13.94 17.34 -13.73
C ASN A 152 14.69 17.81 -12.48
N LEU A 153 14.13 18.78 -11.74
CA LEU A 153 14.69 19.21 -10.46
C LEU A 153 14.72 18.06 -9.45
N TYR A 154 13.64 17.30 -9.31
CA TYR A 154 13.59 16.15 -8.39
C TYR A 154 14.48 14.99 -8.86
N ILE A 155 14.62 14.78 -10.18
CA ILE A 155 15.56 13.79 -10.73
C ILE A 155 17.00 14.11 -10.30
N ARG A 156 17.41 15.37 -10.38
CA ARG A 156 18.74 15.82 -9.92
C ARG A 156 18.92 15.61 -8.43
N LYS A 157 17.94 16.05 -7.63
CA LYS A 157 17.96 15.82 -6.18
C LYS A 157 18.08 14.33 -5.83
N LEU A 158 17.34 13.48 -6.54
CA LEU A 158 17.39 12.03 -6.34
C LEU A 158 18.78 11.47 -6.69
N ALA A 159 19.36 11.91 -7.80
CA ALA A 159 20.71 11.53 -8.20
C ALA A 159 21.75 11.91 -7.13
N ASP A 160 21.65 13.11 -6.55
CA ASP A 160 22.56 13.58 -5.49
C ASP A 160 22.45 12.77 -4.20
N ILE A 161 21.22 12.47 -3.77
CA ILE A 161 20.94 11.68 -2.56
C ILE A 161 21.44 10.25 -2.75
N LEU A 162 21.14 9.64 -3.90
CA LEU A 162 21.51 8.25 -4.22
C LEU A 162 22.97 8.10 -4.67
N GLY A 163 23.65 9.19 -5.02
CA GLY A 163 25.01 9.17 -5.58
C GLY A 163 25.09 8.43 -6.91
N LEU A 164 24.06 8.58 -7.74
CA LEU A 164 23.99 8.01 -9.08
C LEU A 164 24.22 9.10 -10.12
N ASP A 165 24.74 8.73 -11.28
CA ASP A 165 24.87 9.66 -12.41
C ASP A 165 23.48 9.97 -13.00
N GLU A 166 23.16 11.25 -13.21
CA GLU A 166 21.87 11.70 -13.76
C GLU A 166 21.58 11.04 -15.11
N ARG A 167 22.60 10.85 -15.96
CA ARG A 167 22.45 10.23 -17.29
C ARG A 167 22.19 8.74 -17.20
N ALA A 168 22.64 8.09 -16.13
CA ALA A 168 22.31 6.69 -15.84
C ALA A 168 20.90 6.55 -15.24
N LEU A 169 20.42 7.57 -14.53
CA LEU A 169 19.10 7.59 -13.88
C LEU A 169 17.96 7.83 -14.89
N VAL A 170 18.12 8.74 -15.85
CA VAL A 170 17.08 9.10 -16.83
C VAL A 170 16.50 7.90 -17.61
N PRO A 171 17.32 6.97 -18.15
CA PRO A 171 16.80 5.76 -18.82
C PRO A 171 16.02 4.85 -17.89
N LEU A 172 16.48 4.68 -16.64
CA LEU A 172 15.81 3.87 -15.62
C LEU A 172 14.43 4.43 -15.25
N LEU A 173 14.28 5.75 -15.28
CA LEU A 173 13.02 6.45 -15.00
C LEU A 173 12.09 6.50 -16.23
N ALA A 174 12.64 6.48 -17.46
CA ALA A 174 11.87 6.45 -18.70
C ALA A 174 11.17 5.10 -18.95
N ASP A 175 11.65 4.03 -18.31
CA ASP A 175 11.10 2.66 -18.35
C ASP A 175 9.95 2.41 -17.36
N GLY A 176 9.37 3.45 -16.73
CA GLY A 176 8.06 3.34 -16.06
C GLY A 176 6.97 2.86 -17.03
N PRO A 177 5.90 2.16 -16.59
CA PRO A 177 5.27 0.99 -17.22
C PRO A 177 4.79 1.24 -18.64
N ARG A 178 5.71 1.41 -19.58
CA ARG A 178 5.47 1.43 -21.00
C ARG A 178 5.29 -0.02 -21.39
N ARG A 179 4.01 -0.40 -21.43
CA ARG A 179 3.40 -1.14 -22.54
C ARG A 179 4.46 -1.50 -23.58
N ARG A 180 4.95 -2.74 -23.50
CA ARG A 180 5.54 -3.46 -24.64
C ARG A 180 4.44 -3.64 -25.70
N SER A 181 4.01 -2.56 -26.34
CA SER A 181 3.12 -2.61 -27.49
C SER A 181 3.93 -2.24 -28.73
N ARG A 182 4.02 -3.22 -29.63
CA ARG A 182 4.49 -3.15 -31.02
C ARG A 182 5.99 -2.97 -31.22
N VAL A 183 6.73 -4.05 -31.05
CA VAL A 183 7.70 -4.42 -32.10
C VAL A 183 6.98 -5.34 -33.07
N ARG A 184 6.79 -4.79 -34.26
CA ARG A 184 6.19 -5.39 -35.45
C ARG A 184 6.90 -6.70 -35.77
N ALA A 185 6.20 -7.82 -35.56
CA ALA A 185 6.66 -9.13 -35.99
C ALA A 185 6.63 -9.21 -37.52
N THR A 186 7.80 -9.27 -38.14
CA THR A 186 7.98 -9.91 -39.45
C THR A 186 8.67 -11.24 -39.18
N ASN A 187 7.91 -12.33 -39.31
CA ASN A 187 8.45 -13.68 -39.48
C ASN A 187 9.24 -13.75 -40.79
N PRO A 188 10.30 -14.58 -40.87
CA PRO A 188 10.12 -15.99 -41.23
C PRO A 188 10.94 -17.02 -40.41
N THR A 189 10.28 -18.16 -40.13
CA THR A 189 10.72 -19.58 -40.16
C THR A 189 12.24 -19.88 -40.11
N ALA A 190 12.81 -20.78 -39.30
CA ALA A 190 12.43 -22.18 -38.96
C ALA A 190 13.25 -22.70 -37.73
N PRO A 191 13.44 -24.02 -37.46
CA PRO A 191 12.83 -24.74 -36.33
C PRO A 191 13.83 -25.29 -35.27
N HIS A 192 13.26 -25.74 -34.15
CA HIS A 192 13.80 -26.65 -33.14
C HIS A 192 15.05 -26.24 -32.32
N ALA A 193 14.82 -25.94 -31.04
CA ALA A 193 15.41 -26.71 -29.95
C ALA A 193 14.50 -26.64 -28.72
N SER A 194 14.02 -27.81 -28.30
CA SER A 194 13.35 -28.05 -27.03
C SER A 194 14.31 -27.74 -25.88
N GLY A 195 13.85 -26.96 -24.91
CA GLY A 195 14.63 -26.60 -23.73
C GLY A 195 13.77 -25.82 -22.73
N ALA A 196 13.00 -26.55 -21.94
CA ALA A 196 12.43 -26.18 -20.65
C ALA A 196 12.04 -24.69 -20.47
N ALA A 197 10.86 -24.32 -20.96
CA ALA A 197 10.18 -23.11 -20.52
C ALA A 197 9.56 -23.36 -19.13
N SER A 198 10.28 -23.03 -18.05
CA SER A 198 9.60 -22.71 -16.80
C SER A 198 8.91 -21.35 -16.97
N PRO A 199 7.59 -21.25 -16.74
CA PRO A 199 6.90 -19.99 -16.85
C PRO A 199 7.34 -19.10 -15.68
N ARG A 200 8.07 -18.02 -15.97
CA ARG A 200 8.29 -16.94 -14.99
C ARG A 200 6.99 -16.15 -14.88
N ILE A 201 6.09 -16.62 -14.01
CA ILE A 201 4.99 -15.81 -13.48
C ILE A 201 5.63 -14.82 -12.51
N ALA A 202 5.64 -13.54 -12.88
CA ALA A 202 5.92 -12.46 -11.94
C ALA A 202 4.65 -12.28 -11.09
N SER A 203 4.53 -13.07 -10.03
CA SER A 203 3.45 -12.95 -9.05
C SER A 203 3.65 -11.67 -8.25
N THR A 204 2.59 -10.86 -8.18
CA THR A 204 2.48 -9.79 -7.18
C THR A 204 2.50 -10.44 -5.80
N PRO A 205 3.20 -9.90 -4.80
CA PRO A 205 3.25 -10.55 -3.49
C PRO A 205 1.83 -10.67 -2.91
N PRO A 206 1.48 -11.83 -2.33
CA PRO A 206 0.17 -12.04 -1.72
C PRO A 206 -0.10 -11.01 -0.61
N PRO A 207 -1.37 -10.63 -0.39
CA PRO A 207 -1.73 -9.73 0.70
C PRO A 207 -1.37 -10.35 2.07
N SER A 208 -1.04 -9.49 3.04
CA SER A 208 -0.54 -9.92 4.36
C SER A 208 -1.47 -10.89 5.09
N SER A 209 -2.79 -10.78 4.90
CA SER A 209 -3.78 -11.71 5.47
C SER A 209 -3.67 -13.13 4.90
N GLU A 210 -3.34 -13.28 3.62
CA GLU A 210 -3.17 -14.59 2.97
C GLU A 210 -1.84 -15.23 3.36
N LEU A 211 -0.78 -14.40 3.47
CA LEU A 211 0.50 -14.85 4.02
C LEU A 211 0.37 -15.31 5.46
N ASN A 212 -0.32 -14.55 6.31
CA ASN A 212 -0.48 -14.92 7.72
C ASN A 212 -1.34 -16.18 7.87
N LEU A 213 -2.35 -16.39 7.02
CA LEU A 213 -3.08 -17.66 6.97
C LEU A 213 -2.13 -18.81 6.61
N LEU A 214 -1.34 -18.69 5.55
CA LEU A 214 -0.38 -19.73 5.17
C LEU A 214 0.63 -20.07 6.28
N LYS A 215 1.13 -19.06 7.00
CA LYS A 215 2.02 -19.29 8.15
C LYS A 215 1.31 -20.05 9.27
N LEU A 216 0.08 -19.67 9.59
CA LEU A 216 -0.72 -20.32 10.62
C LEU A 216 -0.95 -21.79 10.25
N LEU A 217 -1.31 -22.09 9.00
CA LEU A 217 -1.48 -23.45 8.52
C LEU A 217 -0.17 -24.27 8.55
N LEU A 218 0.99 -23.64 8.31
CA LEU A 218 2.29 -24.30 8.35
C LEU A 218 2.74 -24.64 9.77
N LEU A 219 2.40 -23.79 10.74
CA LEU A 219 2.83 -23.93 12.13
C LEU A 219 1.83 -24.72 12.98
N VAL A 220 0.55 -24.72 12.57
CA VAL A 220 -0.54 -25.41 13.28
C VAL A 220 -1.29 -26.32 12.31
N PRO A 221 -0.92 -27.62 12.22
CA PRO A 221 -1.58 -28.58 11.34
C PRO A 221 -3.09 -28.73 11.59
N GLU A 222 -3.54 -28.52 12.84
CA GLU A 222 -4.96 -28.57 13.24
C GLU A 222 -5.80 -27.51 12.52
N ALA A 223 -5.19 -26.37 12.18
CA ALA A 223 -5.87 -25.31 11.45
C ALA A 223 -6.17 -25.67 9.99
N CYS A 224 -5.46 -26.64 9.41
CA CYS A 224 -5.76 -27.15 8.07
C CYS A 224 -7.14 -27.81 8.01
N ALA A 225 -7.57 -28.49 9.07
CA ALA A 225 -8.91 -29.07 9.13
C ALA A 225 -10.01 -27.98 9.12
N VAL A 226 -9.79 -26.89 9.85
CA VAL A 226 -10.72 -25.74 9.88
C VAL A 226 -10.73 -25.00 8.54
N TYR A 227 -9.56 -24.83 7.91
CA TYR A 227 -9.43 -24.26 6.56
C TYR A 227 -10.28 -25.00 5.53
N MET A 228 -10.22 -26.34 5.54
CA MET A 228 -11.02 -27.18 4.65
C MET A 228 -12.51 -27.11 4.98
N ALA A 229 -12.87 -27.17 6.26
CA ALA A 229 -14.26 -27.14 6.71
C ALA A 229 -14.97 -25.81 6.35
N HIS A 230 -14.26 -24.69 6.40
CA HIS A 230 -14.81 -23.35 6.15
C HIS A 230 -14.62 -22.87 4.69
N ASP A 231 -14.04 -23.69 3.81
CA ASP A 231 -13.75 -23.37 2.40
C ASP A 231 -13.03 -22.01 2.24
N VAL A 232 -12.02 -21.77 3.10
CA VAL A 232 -11.30 -20.48 3.14
C VAL A 232 -10.47 -20.27 1.87
N GLY A 233 -10.12 -21.33 1.14
CA GLY A 233 -9.42 -21.27 -0.14
C GLY A 233 -10.15 -20.43 -1.19
N ALA A 234 -11.48 -20.43 -1.19
CA ALA A 234 -12.30 -19.59 -2.07
C ALA A 234 -12.24 -18.08 -1.76
N LEU A 235 -11.66 -17.70 -0.62
CA LEU A 235 -11.50 -16.30 -0.20
C LEU A 235 -10.14 -15.71 -0.62
N LEU A 236 -9.17 -16.56 -0.94
CA LEU A 236 -7.82 -16.17 -1.33
C LEU A 236 -7.80 -15.55 -2.73
N THR A 237 -6.99 -14.52 -2.90
CA THR A 237 -6.85 -13.75 -4.14
C THR A 237 -5.60 -14.11 -4.91
N HIS A 238 -4.57 -14.58 -4.21
CA HIS A 238 -3.33 -14.97 -4.82
C HIS A 238 -3.37 -16.46 -5.17
N ASP A 239 -3.36 -16.78 -6.46
CA ASP A 239 -3.47 -18.16 -6.95
C ASP A 239 -2.39 -19.07 -6.36
N GLY A 240 -1.14 -18.60 -6.27
CA GLY A 240 -0.06 -19.38 -5.65
C GLY A 240 -0.26 -19.60 -4.14
N ALA A 241 -0.97 -18.70 -3.46
CA ALA A 241 -1.22 -18.84 -2.02
C ALA A 241 -2.33 -19.84 -1.76
N ARG A 242 -3.37 -19.84 -2.61
CA ARG A 242 -4.41 -20.87 -2.62
C ARG A 242 -3.83 -22.25 -2.93
N GLU A 243 -3.03 -22.38 -3.99
CA GLU A 243 -2.39 -23.65 -4.33
C GLU A 243 -1.51 -24.20 -3.20
N ALA A 244 -0.76 -23.32 -2.52
CA ALA A 244 0.04 -23.71 -1.37
C ALA A 244 -0.83 -24.14 -0.18
N ALA A 245 -1.89 -23.38 0.15
CA ALA A 245 -2.78 -23.72 1.26
C ALA A 245 -3.50 -25.06 1.02
N ASP A 246 -4.00 -25.29 -0.20
CA ASP A 246 -4.67 -26.53 -0.59
C ASP A 246 -3.71 -27.73 -0.58
N ALA A 247 -2.48 -27.55 -1.08
CA ALA A 247 -1.46 -28.58 -1.05
C ALA A 247 -1.05 -28.94 0.39
N LEU A 248 -1.01 -27.95 1.28
CA LEU A 248 -0.70 -28.16 2.68
C LEU A 248 -1.81 -28.91 3.41
N ALA A 249 -3.07 -28.50 3.20
CA ALA A 249 -4.22 -29.16 3.77
C ALA A 249 -4.33 -30.62 3.33
N GLY A 250 -4.09 -30.92 2.04
CA GLY A 250 -4.09 -32.29 1.53
C GLY A 250 -2.98 -33.18 2.12
N ARG A 251 -1.79 -32.62 2.42
CA ARG A 251 -0.70 -33.37 3.08
C ARG A 251 -1.01 -33.67 4.55
N VAL A 252 -1.69 -32.76 5.26
CA VAL A 252 -2.16 -33.01 6.64
C VAL A 252 -3.24 -34.10 6.65
N GLU A 253 -4.18 -34.08 5.71
CA GLU A 253 -5.24 -35.10 5.60
C GLU A 253 -4.67 -36.50 5.33
N ALA A 254 -3.53 -36.58 4.62
CA ALA A 254 -2.81 -37.83 4.37
C ALA A 254 -1.93 -38.31 5.55
N GLU A 255 -1.99 -37.65 6.71
CA GLU A 255 -1.15 -37.89 7.90
C GLU A 255 0.37 -37.85 7.60
N GLU A 256 0.78 -37.13 6.55
CA GLU A 256 2.19 -36.98 6.22
C GLU A 256 2.89 -36.05 7.22
N LYS A 257 4.12 -36.42 7.63
CA LYS A 257 4.96 -35.51 8.43
C LYS A 257 5.40 -34.34 7.54
N ILE A 258 4.89 -33.16 7.83
CA ILE A 258 5.23 -31.94 7.09
C ILE A 258 6.51 -31.35 7.63
N ASP A 259 7.59 -31.50 6.88
CA ASP A 259 8.78 -30.68 7.07
C ASP A 259 8.56 -29.31 6.42
N ILE A 260 8.54 -28.26 7.24
CA ILE A 260 8.29 -26.87 6.81
C ILE A 260 9.30 -26.45 5.74
N ALA A 261 10.58 -26.84 5.89
CA ALA A 261 11.63 -26.45 4.95
C ALA A 261 11.46 -27.12 3.57
N SER A 262 11.13 -28.41 3.56
CA SER A 262 10.79 -29.16 2.35
C SER A 262 9.53 -28.63 1.66
N PHE A 263 8.49 -28.30 2.43
CA PHE A 263 7.26 -27.74 1.86
C PHE A 263 7.48 -26.38 1.19
N ILE A 264 8.21 -25.46 1.83
CA ILE A 264 8.52 -24.15 1.21
C ILE A 264 9.39 -24.34 -0.05
N ALA A 265 10.24 -25.37 -0.08
CA ALA A 265 11.02 -25.70 -1.27
C ALA A 265 10.13 -26.14 -2.47
N ASP A 266 9.04 -26.85 -2.19
CA ASP A 266 8.06 -27.37 -3.16
C ASP A 266 7.06 -26.32 -3.68
N VAL A 267 6.98 -25.14 -3.06
CA VAL A 267 6.08 -24.05 -3.51
C VAL A 267 6.42 -23.64 -4.93
N ARG A 268 5.46 -23.83 -5.84
CA ARG A 268 5.59 -23.59 -7.29
C ARG A 268 5.84 -22.12 -7.62
N ASP A 269 5.21 -21.22 -6.88
CA ASP A 269 5.30 -19.79 -7.09
C ASP A 269 6.60 -19.21 -6.49
N PRO A 270 7.56 -18.73 -7.31
CA PRO A 270 8.84 -18.24 -6.82
C PRO A 270 8.72 -16.96 -5.98
N GLY A 271 7.73 -16.11 -6.26
CA GLY A 271 7.45 -14.89 -5.52
C GLY A 271 6.95 -15.21 -4.12
N LEU A 272 5.94 -16.07 -4.01
CA LEU A 272 5.42 -16.58 -2.74
C LEU A 272 6.52 -17.29 -1.93
N LYS A 273 7.32 -18.14 -2.57
CA LYS A 273 8.43 -18.86 -1.94
C LYS A 273 9.42 -17.91 -1.26
N SER A 274 9.83 -16.85 -1.96
CA SER A 274 10.77 -15.85 -1.41
C SER A 274 10.21 -15.07 -0.21
N VAL A 275 8.90 -14.77 -0.24
CA VAL A 275 8.21 -14.04 0.83
C VAL A 275 7.97 -14.93 2.04
N LEU A 276 7.58 -16.20 1.84
CA LEU A 276 7.43 -17.19 2.90
C LEU A 276 8.76 -17.48 3.60
N TYR A 277 9.85 -17.71 2.86
CA TYR A 277 11.17 -17.92 3.46
C TYR A 277 11.60 -16.75 4.35
N ARG A 278 11.45 -15.52 3.86
CA ARG A 278 11.79 -14.32 4.65
C ARG A 278 10.92 -14.21 5.89
N SER A 279 9.62 -14.43 5.74
CA SER A 279 8.70 -14.20 6.84
C SER A 279 8.66 -15.33 7.88
N MET A 280 9.15 -16.53 7.55
CA MET A 280 9.35 -17.62 8.51
C MET A 280 10.65 -17.45 9.31
N ALA A 281 11.62 -16.68 8.81
CA ALA A 281 12.81 -16.33 9.58
C ALA A 281 12.49 -15.48 10.81
N ASP A 282 11.36 -14.75 10.78
CA ASP A 282 10.89 -13.91 11.90
C ASP A 282 10.10 -14.69 12.97
N ALA A 283 10.07 -16.03 12.91
CA ALA A 283 9.49 -16.95 13.91
C ALA A 283 8.20 -16.44 14.59
N PRO A 284 7.06 -16.38 13.89
CA PRO A 284 5.80 -16.01 14.52
C PRO A 284 5.37 -17.09 15.52
N GLU A 285 5.30 -16.73 16.81
CA GLU A 285 4.74 -17.58 17.86
C GLU A 285 3.21 -17.56 17.77
N PHE A 286 2.62 -18.54 17.09
CA PHE A 286 1.21 -18.85 17.26
C PHE A 286 1.10 -19.76 18.49
N GLY A 287 0.75 -19.19 19.65
CA GLY A 287 0.50 -19.95 20.86
C GLY A 287 -0.80 -20.78 20.78
N ASP A 288 -1.26 -21.27 21.94
CA ASP A 288 -2.49 -22.09 22.05
C ASP A 288 -3.78 -21.36 21.58
N GLU A 289 -3.72 -20.05 21.33
CA GLU A 289 -4.83 -19.19 20.86
C GLU A 289 -4.95 -19.11 19.32
N TRP A 290 -4.41 -20.10 18.59
CA TRP A 290 -4.44 -20.10 17.12
C TRP A 290 -5.86 -20.05 16.55
N ALA A 291 -6.86 -20.61 17.25
CA ALA A 291 -8.25 -20.63 16.80
C ALA A 291 -8.85 -19.23 16.69
N GLU A 292 -8.54 -18.33 17.64
CA GLU A 292 -8.98 -16.93 17.59
C GLU A 292 -8.29 -16.18 16.45
N THR A 293 -6.99 -16.42 16.28
CA THR A 293 -6.20 -15.83 15.20
C THR A 293 -6.74 -16.27 13.83
N PHE A 294 -7.09 -17.55 13.69
CA PHE A 294 -7.72 -18.09 12.49
C PHE A 294 -9.06 -17.41 12.21
N ALA A 295 -9.93 -17.29 13.22
CA ALA A 295 -11.24 -16.63 13.08
C ALA A 295 -11.11 -15.15 12.67
N GLN A 296 -10.11 -14.43 13.21
CA GLN A 296 -9.81 -13.04 12.83
C GLN A 296 -9.30 -12.93 11.38
N LEU A 297 -8.43 -13.84 10.96
CA LEU A 297 -7.93 -13.90 9.57
C LEU A 297 -9.07 -14.23 8.59
N GLU A 298 -9.90 -15.22 8.91
CA GLU A 298 -11.06 -15.60 8.13
C GLU A 298 -12.04 -14.41 7.96
N THR A 299 -12.36 -13.73 9.06
CA THR A 299 -13.20 -12.52 9.04
C THR A 299 -12.59 -11.41 8.18
N THR A 300 -11.27 -11.26 8.23
CA THR A 300 -10.52 -10.28 7.43
C THR A 300 -10.58 -10.61 5.94
N LEU A 301 -10.43 -11.88 5.57
CA LEU A 301 -10.53 -12.37 4.18
C LEU A 301 -11.97 -12.21 3.64
N LYS A 302 -12.99 -12.62 4.42
CA LYS A 302 -14.41 -12.41 4.09
C LYS A 302 -14.74 -10.94 3.87
N SER A 303 -14.27 -10.07 4.77
CA SER A 303 -14.45 -8.62 4.66
C SER A 303 -13.70 -8.02 3.47
N GLY A 304 -12.55 -8.58 3.10
CA GLY A 304 -11.78 -8.18 1.91
C GLY A 304 -12.49 -8.55 0.61
N ARG A 305 -13.08 -9.75 0.54
CA ARG A 305 -13.90 -10.20 -0.61
C ARG A 305 -15.14 -9.33 -0.81
N LEU A 306 -15.92 -9.11 0.24
CA LEU A 306 -17.13 -8.27 0.17
C LEU A 306 -16.80 -6.83 -0.27
N ARG A 307 -15.67 -6.27 0.20
CA ARG A 307 -15.24 -4.94 -0.24
C ARG A 307 -14.94 -4.87 -1.74
N ARG A 308 -14.33 -5.91 -2.31
CA ARG A 308 -14.08 -6.01 -3.76
C ARG A 308 -15.38 -6.15 -4.55
N GLU A 309 -16.27 -7.04 -4.14
CA GLU A 309 -17.59 -7.20 -4.78
C GLU A 309 -18.40 -5.89 -4.74
N ILE A 310 -18.34 -5.13 -3.65
CA ILE A 310 -18.98 -3.80 -3.55
C ILE A 310 -18.33 -2.79 -4.51
N GLN A 311 -17.00 -2.82 -4.68
CA GLN A 311 -16.31 -1.94 -5.62
C GLN A 311 -16.70 -2.27 -7.07
N ASP A 312 -16.73 -3.54 -7.44
CA ASP A 312 -17.11 -3.99 -8.78
C ASP A 312 -18.57 -3.62 -9.08
N LEU A 313 -19.49 -3.87 -8.14
CA LEU A 313 -20.89 -3.44 -8.27
C LEU A 313 -21.04 -1.92 -8.42
N LYS A 314 -20.22 -1.12 -7.73
CA LYS A 314 -20.25 0.34 -7.90
C LYS A 314 -19.82 0.77 -9.31
N LEU A 315 -18.86 0.06 -9.91
CA LEU A 315 -18.44 0.30 -11.28
C LEU A 315 -19.53 -0.09 -12.28
N GLU A 316 -20.19 -1.24 -12.08
CA GLU A 316 -21.34 -1.69 -12.89
C GLU A 316 -22.53 -0.72 -12.78
N LEU A 317 -22.86 -0.29 -11.57
CA LEU A 317 -23.93 0.66 -11.31
C LEU A 317 -23.68 2.01 -11.98
N ARG A 318 -22.41 2.47 -12.01
CA ARG A 318 -22.01 3.65 -12.77
C ARG A 318 -22.18 3.45 -14.28
N ARG A 319 -21.93 2.24 -14.80
CA ARG A 319 -22.14 1.91 -16.22
C ARG A 319 -23.62 1.86 -16.58
N ALA A 320 -24.46 1.24 -15.75
CA ALA A 320 -25.91 1.16 -15.95
C ALA A 320 -26.55 2.57 -16.00
N TYR A 321 -26.16 3.47 -15.10
CA TYR A 321 -26.61 4.88 -15.15
C TYR A 321 -26.18 5.61 -16.41
N LEU A 322 -24.97 5.34 -16.94
CA LEU A 322 -24.51 5.92 -18.20
C LEU A 322 -25.30 5.41 -19.40
N GLN A 323 -25.75 4.15 -19.36
CA GLN A 323 -26.56 3.53 -20.40
C GLN A 323 -28.06 3.84 -20.28
N ARG A 324 -28.48 4.55 -19.21
CA ARG A 324 -29.89 4.83 -18.87
C ARG A 324 -30.74 3.57 -18.72
N ASP A 325 -30.13 2.49 -18.23
CA ASP A 325 -30.83 1.27 -17.85
C ASP A 325 -31.22 1.35 -16.37
N ASP A 326 -32.39 1.94 -16.11
CA ASP A 326 -32.90 2.18 -14.75
C ASP A 326 -33.28 0.87 -14.03
N ASP A 327 -33.68 -0.16 -14.78
CA ASP A 327 -34.03 -1.48 -14.24
C ASP A 327 -32.79 -2.24 -13.75
N GLU A 328 -31.72 -2.23 -14.55
CA GLU A 328 -30.43 -2.82 -14.17
C GLU A 328 -29.79 -2.04 -13.01
N ALA A 329 -29.81 -0.70 -13.06
CA ALA A 329 -29.30 0.14 -11.97
C ALA A 329 -30.04 -0.12 -10.64
N GLY A 330 -31.37 -0.29 -10.68
CA GLY A 330 -32.18 -0.63 -9.50
C GLY A 330 -31.79 -1.97 -8.88
N ARG A 331 -31.59 -3.01 -9.70
CA ARG A 331 -31.15 -4.34 -9.24
C ARG A 331 -29.76 -4.30 -8.61
N LEU A 332 -28.81 -3.62 -9.26
CA LEU A 332 -27.44 -3.47 -8.77
C LEU A 332 -27.40 -2.68 -7.45
N GLN A 333 -28.27 -1.67 -7.29
CA GLN A 333 -28.36 -0.88 -6.06
C GLN A 333 -28.86 -1.72 -4.88
N ILE A 334 -29.91 -2.54 -5.08
CA ILE A 334 -30.41 -3.46 -4.05
C ILE A 334 -29.30 -4.41 -3.63
N ARG A 335 -28.56 -4.98 -4.60
CA ARG A 335 -27.43 -5.87 -4.32
C ARG A 335 -26.32 -5.16 -3.55
N ASN A 336 -26.00 -3.91 -3.89
CA ASN A 336 -24.99 -3.12 -3.18
C ASN A 336 -25.36 -2.92 -1.71
N VAL A 337 -26.61 -2.55 -1.43
CA VAL A 337 -27.12 -2.37 -0.05
C VAL A 337 -27.07 -3.68 0.73
N GLN A 338 -27.41 -4.82 0.11
CA GLN A 338 -27.32 -6.13 0.75
C GLN A 338 -25.87 -6.48 1.15
N LEU A 339 -24.90 -6.32 0.24
CA LEU A 339 -23.50 -6.59 0.55
C LEU A 339 -22.93 -5.63 1.60
N GLN A 340 -23.35 -4.36 1.61
CA GLN A 340 -22.96 -3.42 2.66
C GLN A 340 -23.47 -3.85 4.04
N LYS A 341 -24.71 -4.36 4.14
CA LYS A 341 -25.25 -4.92 5.38
C LYS A 341 -24.47 -6.15 5.85
N GLN A 342 -24.09 -7.04 4.93
CA GLN A 342 -23.25 -8.21 5.26
C GLN A 342 -21.87 -7.79 5.78
N LEU A 343 -21.25 -6.79 5.16
CA LEU A 343 -19.97 -6.25 5.63
C LEU A 343 -20.09 -5.60 7.01
N GLN A 344 -21.21 -4.93 7.30
CA GLN A 344 -21.46 -4.32 8.61
C GLN A 344 -21.68 -5.39 9.69
N ALA A 345 -22.40 -6.48 9.38
CA ALA A 345 -22.61 -7.60 10.29
C ALA A 345 -21.28 -8.30 10.68
N LEU A 346 -20.35 -8.44 9.74
CA LEU A 346 -19.01 -8.99 10.00
C LEU A 346 -18.11 -8.05 10.82
N LYS A 347 -18.36 -6.74 10.77
CA LYS A 347 -17.65 -5.77 11.61
C LYS A 347 -18.18 -5.76 13.04
N SER A 348 -19.49 -5.97 13.23
CA SER A 348 -20.10 -6.03 14.56
C SER A 348 -19.79 -7.32 15.32
N SER A 349 -19.38 -8.40 14.64
CA SER A 349 -18.90 -9.62 15.32
C SER A 349 -17.43 -9.55 15.75
N ARG A 350 -16.79 -8.38 15.60
CA ARG A 350 -15.36 -8.15 15.84
C ARG A 350 -15.09 -7.34 17.12
N GLY A 351 -16.14 -6.85 17.78
CA GLY A 351 -16.08 -6.16 19.07
C GLY A 351 -16.83 -6.95 20.12
#